data_AF-A0A016QS84-F1
#
_entry.id   AF-A0A016QS84-F1
#
_cell.length_a   1.000
_cell.length_b   1.000
_cell.length_c   1.000
_cell.angle_alpha   90.00
_cell.angle_beta   90.00
_cell.angle_gamma   90.00
#
_symmetry.space_group_name_H-M   'P 1'
#
loop_
_entity.id
_entity.type
_entity.pdbx_description
1 polymer ?
#
loop_
_entity_poly.entity_id
_entity_poly.type
_entity_poly.pdbx_seq_one_letter_code
_entity_poly.pdbx_strand_id
1 'polypeptide(L)'
;MTRRASLPVRVQRFREQQRRPGRPTELTPEVSFMICEMVRLGCTYEVAAVAAGVAGSTFRSWKQRGREEPGSIYAEFLADLEEAEAQGEVVHLHTVSKAGPDGAKWILAARHPERYGQSTKVNVLVRQELDTALDALEAELTPEEYEKVLAALAKHAGG
;
A
#
# COMPACT_ATOMS: atom_id res chain seq x y z
N MET A 1 7.31 -26.58 -75.76
CA MET A 1 6.09 -26.97 -74.99
C MET A 1 6.60 -27.32 -73.60
N THR A 2 6.32 -26.64 -72.49
CA THR A 2 5.07 -25.98 -72.07
C THR A 2 5.38 -24.88 -71.04
N ARG A 3 4.94 -23.66 -71.38
CA ARG A 3 4.48 -22.51 -70.56
C ARG A 3 5.14 -22.17 -69.21
N ARG A 4 5.81 -21.02 -69.27
CA ARG A 4 5.87 -19.93 -68.27
C ARG A 4 4.59 -19.84 -67.40
N ALA A 5 4.78 -19.75 -66.08
CA ALA A 5 3.83 -19.11 -65.19
C ALA A 5 4.60 -18.06 -64.36
N SER A 6 4.27 -16.80 -64.59
CA SER A 6 4.76 -15.61 -63.91
C SER A 6 3.54 -14.92 -63.33
N LEU A 7 3.43 -14.83 -62.00
CA LEU A 7 2.50 -13.96 -61.26
C LEU A 7 3.05 -13.77 -59.82
N PRO A 8 2.76 -12.67 -59.10
CA PRO A 8 2.95 -11.27 -59.47
C PRO A 8 3.83 -10.52 -58.43
N VAL A 9 4.39 -9.38 -58.83
CA VAL A 9 4.93 -8.37 -57.90
C VAL A 9 3.77 -7.74 -57.12
N ARG A 10 4.02 -7.38 -55.83
CA ARG A 10 3.19 -6.60 -54.87
C ARG A 10 2.50 -7.51 -53.84
N VAL A 11 3.05 -7.64 -52.63
CA VAL A 11 2.80 -6.67 -51.54
C VAL A 11 4.11 -6.30 -50.84
N GLN A 12 4.38 -5.00 -50.81
CA GLN A 12 5.37 -4.36 -49.95
C GLN A 12 5.19 -4.86 -48.51
N ARG A 13 6.07 -5.73 -48.01
CA ARG A 13 6.24 -5.88 -46.58
C ARG A 13 7.07 -4.70 -46.14
N PHE A 14 6.37 -3.67 -45.67
CA PHE A 14 6.93 -2.49 -45.03
C PHE A 14 8.07 -2.90 -44.10
N ARG A 15 9.27 -2.45 -44.46
CA ARG A 15 10.44 -2.42 -43.58
C ARG A 15 10.17 -1.31 -42.57
N GLU A 16 9.35 -1.57 -41.56
CA GLU A 16 9.13 -0.62 -40.46
C GLU A 16 10.03 -0.99 -39.28
N GLN A 17 11.21 -0.37 -39.33
CA GLN A 17 12.00 0.16 -38.21
C GLN A 17 11.67 -0.45 -36.84
N GLN A 18 12.41 -1.49 -36.46
CA GLN A 18 12.63 -1.86 -35.06
C GLN A 18 13.41 -0.73 -34.35
N ARG A 19 12.72 0.38 -34.06
CA ARG A 19 13.19 1.39 -33.11
C ARG A 19 13.18 0.71 -31.75
N ARG A 20 14.31 0.76 -31.03
CA ARG A 20 14.37 0.39 -29.60
C ARG A 20 13.17 1.05 -28.92
N PRO A 21 12.21 0.30 -28.35
CA PRO A 21 11.00 0.93 -27.88
C PRO A 21 11.39 1.90 -26.77
N GLY A 22 11.06 3.17 -26.96
CA GLY A 22 10.98 4.09 -25.84
C GLY A 22 10.03 3.52 -24.81
N ARG A 23 10.12 4.03 -23.58
CA ARG A 23 9.24 3.64 -22.48
C ARG A 23 7.78 3.57 -22.95
N PRO A 24 7.06 2.43 -22.84
CA PRO A 24 5.66 2.33 -23.24
C PRO A 24 4.82 3.50 -22.73
N THR A 25 4.17 4.20 -23.67
CA THR A 25 3.28 5.35 -23.37
C THR A 25 1.81 5.04 -23.64
N GLU A 26 1.51 3.89 -24.24
CA GLU A 26 0.17 3.44 -24.57
C GLU A 26 -0.31 2.40 -23.57
N LEU A 27 -1.59 2.48 -23.19
CA LEU A 27 -2.23 1.51 -22.30
C LEU A 27 -2.68 0.32 -23.15
N THR A 28 -1.87 -0.73 -23.16
CA THR A 28 -2.21 -2.00 -23.80
C THR A 28 -2.77 -2.98 -22.77
N PRO A 29 -3.53 -4.01 -23.19
CA PRO A 29 -4.02 -5.06 -22.28
C PRO A 29 -2.90 -5.74 -21.47
N GLU A 30 -1.73 -5.95 -22.08
CA GLU A 30 -0.58 -6.59 -21.43
C GLU A 30 0.03 -5.70 -20.34
N VAL A 31 0.11 -4.40 -20.60
CA VAL A 31 0.59 -3.41 -19.62
C VAL A 31 -0.41 -3.30 -18.46
N SER A 32 -1.71 -3.20 -18.76
CA SER A 32 -2.78 -3.20 -17.75
C SER A 32 -2.66 -4.43 -16.85
N PHE A 33 -2.62 -5.63 -17.46
CA PHE A 33 -2.49 -6.89 -16.76
C PHE A 33 -1.27 -6.92 -15.83
N MET A 34 -0.10 -6.56 -16.34
CA MET A 34 1.14 -6.57 -15.54
C MET A 34 1.07 -5.62 -14.36
N ILE A 35 0.51 -4.42 -14.54
CA ILE A 35 0.32 -3.46 -13.45
C ILE A 35 -0.62 -4.04 -12.39
N CYS A 36 -1.77 -4.59 -12.80
CA CYS A 36 -2.74 -5.18 -11.88
C CYS A 36 -2.17 -6.39 -11.12
N GLU A 37 -1.37 -7.25 -11.78
CA GLU A 37 -0.65 -8.34 -11.09
C GLU A 37 0.29 -7.82 -10.00
N MET A 38 1.09 -6.78 -10.30
CA MET A 38 2.02 -6.20 -9.33
C MET A 38 1.27 -5.56 -8.15
N VAL A 39 0.14 -4.90 -8.40
CA VAL A 39 -0.70 -4.33 -7.34
C VAL A 39 -1.33 -5.42 -6.47
N ARG A 40 -1.79 -6.55 -7.05
CA ARG A 40 -2.26 -7.71 -6.26
C ARG A 40 -1.18 -8.25 -5.34
N LEU A 41 0.09 -8.23 -5.78
CA LEU A 41 1.24 -8.62 -4.95
C LEU A 41 1.58 -7.60 -3.85
N GLY A 42 0.88 -6.47 -3.78
CA GLY A 42 1.08 -5.42 -2.78
C GLY A 42 2.15 -4.39 -3.15
N CYS A 43 2.58 -4.35 -4.42
CA CYS A 43 3.46 -3.29 -4.88
C CYS A 43 2.73 -1.93 -4.89
N THR A 44 3.47 -0.87 -4.58
CA THR A 44 2.95 0.49 -4.79
C THR A 44 2.71 0.74 -6.28
N TYR A 45 1.83 1.67 -6.60
CA TYR A 45 1.55 2.03 -7.99
C TYR A 45 2.80 2.48 -8.76
N GLU A 46 3.70 3.24 -8.13
CA GLU A 46 4.98 3.62 -8.75
C GLU A 46 5.83 2.39 -9.11
N VAL A 47 5.92 1.41 -8.22
CA VAL A 47 6.69 0.18 -8.46
C VAL A 47 6.01 -0.66 -9.54
N ALA A 48 4.69 -0.83 -9.49
CA ALA A 48 3.92 -1.56 -10.49
C ALA A 48 4.08 -0.94 -11.89
N ALA A 49 3.97 0.39 -11.98
CA ALA A 49 4.16 1.12 -13.24
C ALA A 49 5.59 0.94 -13.77
N VAL A 50 6.62 1.09 -12.92
CA VAL A 50 8.02 0.91 -13.32
C VAL A 50 8.28 -0.53 -13.78
N ALA A 51 7.74 -1.53 -13.07
CA ALA A 51 7.87 -2.94 -13.43
C ALA A 51 7.23 -3.26 -14.79
N ALA A 52 6.09 -2.61 -15.11
CA ALA A 52 5.45 -2.68 -16.42
C ALA A 52 6.12 -1.80 -17.49
N GLY A 53 7.24 -1.14 -17.16
CA GLY A 53 7.95 -0.27 -18.08
C GLY A 53 7.23 1.06 -18.33
N VAL A 54 6.26 1.48 -17.53
CA VAL A 54 5.48 2.73 -17.71
C VAL A 54 5.99 3.83 -16.79
N ALA A 55 6.01 5.09 -17.26
CA ALA A 55 6.39 6.23 -16.40
C ALA A 55 5.31 6.53 -15.37
N GLY A 56 5.72 6.92 -14.16
CA GLY A 56 4.78 7.31 -13.11
C GLY A 56 3.85 8.45 -13.55
N SER A 57 4.34 9.40 -14.35
CA SER A 57 3.51 10.46 -14.94
C SER A 57 2.45 9.92 -15.91
N THR A 58 2.82 8.97 -16.78
CA THR A 58 1.91 8.29 -17.69
C THR A 58 0.84 7.52 -16.93
N PHE A 59 1.24 6.71 -15.94
CA PHE A 59 0.30 5.98 -15.09
C PHE A 59 -0.69 6.91 -14.36
N ARG A 60 -0.20 8.02 -13.77
CA ARG A 60 -1.05 9.01 -13.11
C ARG A 60 -2.03 9.65 -14.08
N SER A 61 -1.60 9.96 -15.31
CA SER A 61 -2.47 10.45 -16.37
C SER A 61 -3.56 9.44 -16.71
N TRP A 62 -3.23 8.15 -16.86
CA TRP A 62 -4.22 7.10 -17.11
C TRP A 62 -5.25 6.99 -15.99
N LYS A 63 -4.85 7.03 -14.71
CA LYS A 63 -5.80 7.05 -13.60
C LYS A 63 -6.71 8.28 -13.61
N GLN A 64 -6.16 9.44 -13.97
CA GLN A 64 -6.96 10.67 -14.05
C GLN A 64 -8.01 10.54 -15.16
N ARG A 65 -7.59 10.09 -16.34
CA ARG A 65 -8.49 9.82 -17.47
C ARG A 65 -9.54 8.76 -17.13
N GLY A 66 -9.20 7.73 -16.36
CA GLY A 66 -10.17 6.73 -15.92
C GLY A 66 -11.31 7.31 -15.07
N ARG A 67 -11.05 8.38 -14.31
CA ARG A 67 -12.09 9.10 -13.56
C ARG A 67 -12.88 10.09 -14.42
N GLU A 68 -12.24 10.67 -15.43
CA GLU A 68 -12.81 11.75 -16.25
C GLU A 68 -13.50 11.27 -17.53
N GLU A 69 -13.14 10.09 -18.03
CA GLU A 69 -13.61 9.52 -19.29
C GLU A 69 -14.36 8.18 -19.04
N PRO A 70 -15.61 8.21 -18.54
CA PRO A 70 -16.42 7.00 -18.35
C PRO A 70 -16.57 6.19 -19.65
N GLY A 71 -16.46 4.86 -19.55
CA GLY A 71 -16.56 3.95 -20.70
C GLY A 71 -15.33 3.94 -21.61
N SER A 72 -14.24 4.62 -21.25
CA SER A 72 -12.95 4.50 -21.93
C SER A 72 -12.15 3.29 -21.43
N ILE A 73 -11.13 2.89 -22.19
CA ILE A 73 -10.14 1.90 -21.76
C ILE A 73 -9.43 2.29 -20.45
N TYR A 74 -9.38 3.59 -20.13
CA TYR A 74 -8.78 4.07 -18.89
C TYR A 74 -9.71 3.89 -17.70
N ALA A 75 -11.03 3.98 -17.92
CA ALA A 75 -12.02 3.70 -16.90
C ALA A 75 -12.07 2.20 -16.58
N GLU A 76 -12.01 1.35 -17.60
CA GLU A 76 -11.86 -0.10 -17.43
C GLU A 76 -10.59 -0.45 -16.68
N PHE A 77 -9.44 0.10 -17.09
CA PHE A 77 -8.18 -0.08 -16.36
C PHE A 77 -8.23 0.40 -14.91
N LEU A 78 -8.89 1.53 -14.64
CA LEU A 78 -9.04 2.03 -13.27
C LEU A 78 -9.88 1.06 -12.42
N ALA A 79 -10.97 0.52 -12.97
CA ALA A 79 -11.78 -0.48 -12.28
C ALA A 79 -10.99 -1.77 -12.01
N ASP A 80 -10.25 -2.28 -13.01
CA ASP A 80 -9.38 -3.45 -12.85
C ASP A 80 -8.29 -3.22 -11.80
N LEU A 81 -7.75 -2.01 -11.73
CA LEU A 81 -6.73 -1.61 -10.76
C LEU A 81 -7.30 -1.58 -9.33
N GLU A 82 -8.50 -1.02 -9.14
CA GLU A 82 -9.20 -0.98 -7.86
C GLU A 82 -9.58 -2.39 -7.39
N GLU A 83 -10.03 -3.25 -8.31
CA GLU A 83 -10.29 -4.65 -8.02
C GLU A 83 -9.00 -5.39 -7.63
N ALA A 84 -7.91 -5.18 -8.36
CA ALA A 84 -6.60 -5.76 -8.05
C ALA A 84 -6.11 -5.36 -6.66
N GLU A 85 -6.29 -4.11 -6.26
CA GLU A 85 -5.91 -3.62 -4.93
C GLU A 85 -6.73 -4.31 -3.84
N ALA A 86 -8.05 -4.39 -4.01
CA ALA A 86 -8.93 -5.07 -3.05
C ALA A 86 -8.61 -6.58 -2.94
N GLN A 87 -8.36 -7.26 -4.07
CA GLN A 87 -7.95 -8.66 -4.09
C GLN A 87 -6.61 -8.86 -3.37
N GLY A 88 -5.64 -7.97 -3.63
CA GLY A 88 -4.34 -7.98 -2.96
C GLY A 88 -4.48 -7.82 -1.45
N GLU A 89 -5.27 -6.83 -0.99
CA GLU A 89 -5.51 -6.60 0.44
C GLU A 89 -6.02 -7.85 1.16
N VAL A 90 -7.00 -8.55 0.57
CA VAL A 90 -7.53 -9.80 1.13
C VAL A 90 -6.44 -10.87 1.27
N VAL A 91 -5.60 -11.04 0.25
CA VAL A 91 -4.50 -12.03 0.26
C VAL A 91 -3.43 -11.66 1.30
N HIS A 92 -3.09 -10.39 1.42
CA HIS A 92 -2.10 -9.90 2.39
C HIS A 92 -2.61 -10.03 3.82
N LEU A 93 -3.86 -9.66 4.09
CA LEU A 93 -4.48 -9.85 5.40
C LEU A 93 -4.53 -11.32 5.80
N HIS A 94 -4.86 -12.22 4.86
CA HIS A 94 -4.82 -13.66 5.10
C HIS A 94 -3.39 -14.15 5.41
N THR A 95 -2.40 -13.63 4.70
CA THR A 95 -0.99 -13.98 4.91
C THR A 95 -0.49 -13.49 6.26
N VAL A 96 -0.80 -12.25 6.64
CA VAL A 96 -0.49 -11.68 7.96
C VAL A 96 -1.15 -12.50 9.07
N SER A 97 -2.42 -12.87 8.91
CA SER A 97 -3.14 -13.74 9.86
C SER A 97 -2.46 -15.11 10.00
N LYS A 98 -2.01 -15.70 8.89
CA LYS A 98 -1.31 -16.99 8.88
C LYS A 98 0.12 -16.96 9.43
N ALA A 99 0.79 -15.80 9.40
CA ALA A 99 2.17 -15.67 9.86
C ALA A 99 2.30 -15.93 11.38
N GLY A 100 1.22 -15.75 12.15
CA GLY A 100 1.16 -16.17 13.53
C GLY A 100 0.16 -15.37 14.38
N PRO A 101 0.09 -15.67 15.69
CA PRO A 101 -0.87 -15.05 16.61
C PRO A 101 -0.79 -13.52 16.65
N ASP A 102 0.38 -12.93 16.45
CA ASP A 102 0.55 -11.48 16.50
C ASP A 102 -0.07 -10.76 15.30
N GLY A 103 -0.05 -11.38 14.12
CA GLY A 103 -0.78 -10.87 12.95
C GLY A 103 -2.29 -10.89 13.18
N ALA A 104 -2.83 -11.98 13.73
CA ALA A 104 -4.23 -12.07 14.10
C ALA A 104 -4.63 -11.03 15.17
N LYS A 105 -3.78 -10.82 16.20
CA LYS A 105 -3.98 -9.76 17.20
C LYS A 105 -4.01 -8.37 16.58
N TRP A 106 -3.09 -8.09 15.66
CA TRP A 106 -3.02 -6.80 14.96
C TRP A 106 -4.30 -6.54 14.15
N ILE A 107 -4.77 -7.53 13.38
CA ILE A 107 -6.03 -7.42 12.61
C ILE A 107 -7.23 -7.18 13.54
N LEU A 108 -7.33 -7.92 14.65
CA LEU A 108 -8.42 -7.76 15.62
C LEU A 108 -8.39 -6.40 16.30
N ALA A 109 -7.21 -5.90 16.66
CA ALA A 109 -7.04 -4.58 17.27
C ALA A 109 -7.40 -3.45 16.28
N ALA A 110 -7.10 -3.60 14.99
CA ALA A 110 -7.49 -2.63 13.97
C ALA A 110 -9.01 -2.64 13.70
N ARG A 111 -9.66 -3.80 13.75
CA ARG A 111 -11.09 -3.98 13.44
C ARG A 111 -12.03 -3.70 14.61
N HIS A 112 -11.59 -3.97 15.83
CA HIS A 112 -12.38 -3.80 17.06
C HIS A 112 -11.51 -3.13 18.15
N PRO A 113 -11.08 -1.88 17.93
CA PRO A 113 -10.17 -1.18 18.83
C PRO A 113 -10.73 -1.03 20.26
N GLU A 114 -12.05 -0.97 20.43
CA GLU A 114 -12.71 -0.90 21.74
C GLU A 114 -12.52 -2.18 22.57
N ARG A 115 -12.37 -3.34 21.92
CA ARG A 115 -12.28 -4.65 22.55
C ARG A 115 -10.84 -5.16 22.64
N TYR A 116 -10.04 -4.88 21.61
CA TYR A 116 -8.69 -5.43 21.46
C TYR A 116 -7.60 -4.35 21.34
N GLY A 117 -7.95 -3.07 21.45
CA GLY A 117 -6.97 -1.98 21.46
C GLY A 117 -5.97 -2.13 22.60
N GLN A 118 -4.68 -1.96 22.29
CA GLN A 118 -3.57 -2.13 23.23
C GLN A 118 -3.61 -1.18 24.44
N SER A 119 -4.47 -0.15 24.39
CA SER A 119 -4.51 0.92 25.38
C SER A 119 -5.12 0.56 26.73
N THR A 120 -5.85 -0.56 26.87
CA THR A 120 -6.47 -0.87 28.17
C THR A 120 -5.48 -1.53 29.13
N LYS A 121 -4.54 -2.36 28.65
CA LYS A 121 -3.59 -3.06 29.54
C LYS A 121 -2.33 -2.25 29.86
N VAL A 122 -1.76 -1.56 28.87
CA VAL A 122 -0.54 -0.74 29.07
C VAL A 122 -0.83 0.46 29.98
N ASN A 123 -1.98 1.13 29.84
CA ASN A 123 -2.35 2.22 30.75
C ASN A 123 -2.61 1.75 32.19
N VAL A 124 -3.14 0.54 32.38
CA VAL A 124 -3.41 0.01 33.72
C VAL A 124 -2.11 -0.36 34.44
N LEU A 125 -1.16 -1.00 33.76
CA LEU A 125 0.16 -1.33 34.33
C LEU A 125 0.99 -0.08 34.63
N VAL A 126 1.04 0.89 33.70
CA VAL A 126 1.77 2.15 33.92
C VAL A 126 1.20 2.93 35.10
N ARG A 127 -0.13 2.93 35.30
CA ARG A 127 -0.74 3.57 36.49
C ARG A 127 -0.39 2.86 37.78
N GLN A 128 -0.45 1.53 37.83
CA GLN A 128 -0.15 0.77 39.05
C GLN A 128 1.32 0.92 39.50
N GLU A 129 2.25 0.91 38.56
CA GLU A 129 3.68 1.14 38.84
C GLU A 129 3.94 2.59 39.28
N LEU A 130 3.23 3.55 38.68
CA LEU A 130 3.34 4.97 39.06
C LEU A 130 2.80 5.22 40.47
N ASP A 131 1.63 4.67 40.80
CA ASP A 131 1.03 4.78 42.14
C ASP A 131 1.96 4.15 43.19
N THR A 132 2.52 2.96 42.90
CA THR A 132 3.47 2.28 43.80
C THR A 132 4.75 3.11 44.00
N ALA A 133 5.27 3.72 42.93
CA ALA A 133 6.45 4.57 43.01
C ALA A 133 6.19 5.86 43.80
N LEU A 134 5.00 6.47 43.63
CA LEU A 134 4.59 7.65 44.39
C LEU A 134 4.41 7.32 45.89
N ASP A 135 3.76 6.21 46.21
CA ASP A 135 3.58 5.74 47.60
C ASP A 135 4.93 5.47 48.29
N ALA A 136 5.89 4.87 47.57
CA ALA A 136 7.23 4.63 48.09
C ALA A 136 8.00 5.94 48.35
N LEU A 137 7.86 6.92 47.46
CA LEU A 137 8.47 8.25 47.64
C LEU A 137 7.83 9.00 48.81
N GLU A 138 6.52 8.91 48.98
CA GLU A 138 5.80 9.53 50.10
C GLU A 138 6.20 8.91 51.46
N ALA A 139 6.50 7.62 51.49
CA ALA A 139 6.94 6.92 52.69
C ALA A 139 8.37 7.27 53.14
N GLU A 140 9.27 7.61 52.19
CA GLU A 140 10.68 7.87 52.48
C GLU A 140 11.07 9.35 52.51
N LEU A 141 10.30 10.23 51.86
CA LEU A 141 10.61 11.66 51.76
C LEU A 141 9.90 12.49 52.83
N THR A 142 10.50 13.65 53.14
CA THR A 142 9.77 14.67 53.92
C THR A 142 8.68 15.30 53.05
N PRO A 143 7.60 15.85 53.66
CA PRO A 143 6.50 16.46 52.91
C PRO A 143 6.95 17.54 51.91
N GLU A 144 7.95 18.36 52.29
CA GLU A 144 8.51 19.41 51.42
C GLU A 144 9.32 18.87 50.24
N GLU A 145 9.98 17.72 50.39
CA GLU A 145 10.72 17.06 49.32
C GLU A 145 9.77 16.35 48.34
N TYR A 146 8.73 15.71 48.88
CA TYR A 146 7.69 15.08 48.07
C TYR A 146 6.93 16.10 47.22
N GLU A 147 6.55 17.25 47.79
CA GLU A 147 5.92 18.34 47.03
C GLU A 147 6.80 18.87 45.89
N LYS A 148 8.13 18.97 46.10
CA LYS A 148 9.06 19.38 45.04
C LYS A 148 9.10 18.38 43.89
N VAL A 149 9.04 17.08 44.19
CA VAL A 149 8.99 16.02 43.17
C VAL A 149 7.68 16.11 42.37
N LEU A 150 6.53 16.27 43.04
CA LEU A 150 5.23 16.43 42.38
C LEU A 150 5.19 17.67 41.48
N ALA A 151 5.74 18.80 41.94
CA ALA A 151 5.81 20.04 41.15
C ALA A 151 6.68 19.89 39.89
N ALA A 152 7.79 19.16 39.99
CA ALA A 152 8.65 18.86 38.84
C ALA A 152 7.95 17.95 37.82
N LEU A 153 7.25 16.91 38.27
CA LEU A 153 6.48 16.01 37.41
C LEU A 153 5.33 16.75 36.69
N ALA A 154 4.58 17.57 37.42
CA ALA A 154 3.48 18.37 36.87
C ALA A 154 3.95 19.34 35.77
N LYS A 155 5.17 19.89 35.90
CA LYS A 155 5.77 20.79 34.88
C LYS A 155 6.05 20.08 33.56
N HIS A 156 6.27 18.76 33.58
CA HIS A 156 6.61 17.96 32.40
C HIS A 156 5.43 17.12 31.87
N ALA A 157 4.36 16.95 32.64
CA ALA A 157 3.18 16.19 32.26
C ALA A 157 2.20 16.94 31.31
N GLY A 158 2.39 18.25 31.10
CA GLY A 158 1.52 19.10 30.29
C GLY A 158 2.00 19.40 28.86
N GLY A 159 2.76 18.51 28.22
CA GLY A 159 3.28 18.65 26.85
C GLY A 159 2.58 17.76 25.85
#